data_AF-A0A653EWE9-F1
#
_entry.id   AF-A0A653EWE9-F1
#
_cell.length_a   1.000
_cell.length_b   1.000
_cell.length_c   1.000
_cell.angle_alpha   90.00
_cell.angle_beta   90.00
_cell.angle_gamma   90.00
#
_symmetry.space_group_name_H-M   'P 1'
#
loop_
_entity.id
_entity.type
_entity.pdbx_description
1 polymer ?
#
loop_
_entity_poly.entity_id
_entity_poly.type
_entity_poly.pdbx_seq_one_letter_code
_entity_poly.pdbx_strand_id
1 'polypeptide(L)'
;MVPGFTGHTTAALPLACTYDFEVAAAKYLHALRDGAIPLQFLFSGTVFAKSERGFSVQHVSWDCEDRYDMPVAVWRELMVQHYPNTGWLRLSHDTISALAHYKSARGLLDLDHALTALLADASQREASP
;
A
#
# COMPACT_ATOMS: atom_id res chain seq x y z
N MET A 1 -20.22 6.59 3.22
CA MET A 1 -21.50 6.81 2.50
C MET A 1 -21.55 8.25 2.03
N VAL A 2 -22.00 8.47 0.80
CA VAL A 2 -22.20 9.82 0.24
C VAL A 2 -23.64 10.26 0.58
N PRO A 3 -23.86 11.46 1.18
CA PRO A 3 -25.20 11.99 1.41
C PRO A 3 -25.98 12.21 0.11
N GLY A 4 -27.31 12.29 0.20
CA GLY A 4 -28.16 12.57 -0.97
C GLY A 4 -27.84 13.91 -1.64
N PHE A 5 -27.79 13.93 -2.96
CA PHE A 5 -27.49 15.12 -3.78
C PHE A 5 -28.31 15.10 -5.09
N THR A 6 -28.26 16.19 -5.86
CA THR A 6 -28.86 16.29 -7.19
C THR A 6 -27.82 16.78 -8.19
N GLY A 7 -27.73 16.14 -9.35
CA GLY A 7 -26.69 16.44 -10.35
C GLY A 7 -25.35 15.81 -9.98
N HIS A 8 -24.44 16.59 -9.38
CA HIS A 8 -23.07 16.16 -9.09
C HIS A 8 -22.70 16.49 -7.64
N THR A 9 -21.83 15.68 -7.04
CA THR A 9 -21.25 15.95 -5.72
C THR A 9 -19.80 15.49 -5.68
N THR A 10 -19.05 16.04 -4.73
CA THR A 10 -17.68 15.60 -4.43
C THR A 10 -17.68 14.99 -3.03
N ALA A 11 -17.12 13.79 -2.91
CA ALA A 11 -16.98 13.09 -1.64
C ALA A 11 -15.54 12.65 -1.42
N ALA A 12 -15.09 12.66 -0.18
CA ALA A 12 -13.81 12.07 0.20
C ALA A 12 -13.93 10.55 0.13
N LEU A 13 -13.12 9.91 -0.71
CA LEU A 13 -12.96 8.47 -0.74
C LEU A 13 -11.72 8.10 0.09
N PRO A 14 -11.89 7.54 1.31
CA PRO A 14 -10.74 7.09 2.08
C PRO A 14 -10.13 5.87 1.40
N LEU A 15 -8.91 6.03 0.91
CA LEU A 15 -8.09 4.90 0.48
C LEU A 15 -7.35 4.41 1.71
N ALA A 16 -7.81 3.30 2.26
CA ALA A 16 -7.07 2.61 3.30
C ALA A 16 -5.72 2.21 2.71
N CYS A 17 -4.65 2.85 3.17
CA CYS A 17 -3.29 2.44 2.86
C CYS A 17 -3.01 1.15 3.63
N THR A 18 -3.59 0.05 3.16
CA THR A 18 -3.33 -1.27 3.71
C THR A 18 -1.94 -1.71 3.29
N TYR A 19 -1.27 -2.45 4.17
CA TYR A 19 0.08 -2.98 3.96
C TYR A 19 0.14 -4.10 2.89
N ASP A 20 -0.93 -4.31 2.12
CA ASP A 20 -1.07 -5.33 1.08
C ASP A 20 -1.08 -4.69 -0.31
N PHE A 21 0.11 -4.35 -0.80
CA PHE A 21 0.36 -4.10 -2.22
C PHE A 21 0.97 -5.38 -2.82
N GLU A 22 0.10 -6.33 -3.15
CA GLU A 22 0.44 -7.65 -3.71
C GLU A 22 1.52 -7.58 -4.82
N VAL A 23 2.72 -7.97 -4.41
CA VAL A 23 3.86 -8.64 -5.09
C VAL A 23 4.49 -8.04 -6.37
N ALA A 24 3.76 -7.32 -7.22
CA ALA A 24 4.31 -6.73 -8.46
C ALA A 24 4.19 -5.21 -8.51
N ALA A 25 3.05 -4.66 -8.06
CA ALA A 25 2.80 -3.22 -8.06
C ALA A 25 3.84 -2.48 -7.21
N ALA A 26 4.12 -2.93 -5.99
CA ALA A 26 5.08 -2.25 -5.10
C ALA A 26 6.50 -2.12 -5.68
N LYS A 27 7.00 -3.12 -6.41
CA LYS A 27 8.33 -3.05 -7.07
C LYS A 27 8.34 -2.01 -8.19
N TYR A 28 7.26 -1.94 -8.97
CA TYR A 28 7.10 -0.94 -10.02
C TYR A 28 6.99 0.47 -9.41
N LEU A 29 6.11 0.65 -8.42
CA LEU A 29 5.90 1.93 -7.74
C LEU A 29 7.15 2.44 -7.01
N HIS A 30 7.97 1.54 -6.47
CA HIS A 30 9.22 1.90 -5.81
C HIS A 30 10.38 2.15 -6.79
N ALA A 31 10.37 1.52 -7.97
CA ALA A 31 11.37 1.73 -9.01
C ALA A 31 11.13 3.03 -9.82
N LEU A 32 9.89 3.56 -9.79
CA LEU A 32 9.56 4.84 -10.43
C LEU A 32 10.24 6.00 -9.70
N ARG A 33 11.23 6.61 -10.36
CA ARG A 33 11.91 7.81 -9.86
C ARG A 33 11.10 9.09 -10.13
N ASP A 34 10.31 9.06 -11.19
CA ASP A 34 9.51 10.12 -11.77
C ASP A 34 8.30 9.53 -12.53
N GLY A 35 7.39 10.41 -12.97
CA GLY A 35 6.18 10.01 -13.71
C GLY A 35 4.94 9.85 -12.83
N ALA A 36 4.02 9.00 -13.28
CA ALA A 36 2.73 8.78 -12.63
C ALA A 36 2.46 7.30 -12.39
N ILE A 37 1.79 7.05 -11.27
CA ILE A 37 1.31 5.75 -10.83
C ILE A 37 -0.11 5.61 -11.39
N PRO A 38 -0.36 4.68 -12.32
CA PRO A 38 -1.71 4.48 -12.84
C PRO A 38 -2.55 3.78 -11.79
N LEU A 39 -3.47 4.51 -11.17
CA LEU A 39 -4.48 3.97 -10.27
C LEU A 39 -5.75 3.67 -11.06
N GLN A 40 -6.33 2.51 -10.81
CA GLN A 40 -7.64 2.12 -11.34
C GLN A 40 -8.60 1.98 -10.17
N PHE A 41 -9.62 2.82 -10.16
CA PHE A 41 -10.69 2.79 -9.18
C PHE A 41 -11.83 1.95 -9.73
N LEU A 42 -12.13 0.85 -9.03
CA LEU A 42 -13.27 0.01 -9.35
C LEU A 42 -14.37 0.34 -8.35
N PHE A 43 -15.49 0.87 -8.83
CA PHE A 43 -16.61 1.23 -7.98
C PHE A 43 -17.59 0.07 -7.87
N SER A 44 -17.91 -0.31 -6.64
CA SER A 44 -19.00 -1.25 -6.35
C SER A 44 -19.85 -0.66 -5.24
N GLY A 45 -21.16 -0.74 -5.40
CA GLY A 45 -22.07 -0.17 -4.42
C GLY A 45 -23.51 -0.14 -4.89
N THR A 46 -24.32 0.58 -4.13
CA THR A 46 -25.76 0.69 -4.33
C THR A 46 -26.18 2.15 -4.25
N VAL A 47 -26.89 2.61 -5.26
CA VAL A 47 -27.48 3.94 -5.36
C VAL A 47 -28.95 3.86 -4.96
N PHE A 48 -29.36 4.74 -4.04
CA PHE A 48 -30.74 4.92 -3.64
C PHE A 48 -31.25 6.23 -4.22
N ALA A 49 -32.21 6.16 -5.15
CA ALA A 49 -32.82 7.33 -5.78
C ALA A 49 -34.29 7.44 -5.38
N LYS A 50 -34.78 8.67 -5.23
CA LYS A 50 -36.20 8.94 -4.99
C LYS A 50 -36.95 8.80 -6.32
N SER A 51 -38.03 8.04 -6.35
CA SER A 51 -38.90 7.85 -7.52
C SER A 51 -40.33 8.32 -7.24
N GLU A 52 -41.15 8.48 -8.28
CA GLU A 52 -42.53 8.94 -8.17
C GLU A 52 -43.41 8.12 -7.21
N ARG A 53 -43.05 6.84 -6.98
CA ARG A 53 -43.79 5.91 -6.10
C ARG A 53 -42.97 5.42 -4.89
N GLY A 54 -41.85 6.05 -4.56
CA GLY A 54 -41.03 5.68 -3.40
C GLY A 54 -39.53 5.81 -3.66
N PHE A 55 -38.79 4.70 -3.52
CA PHE A 55 -37.35 4.65 -3.77
C PHE A 55 -37.04 3.60 -4.84
N SER A 56 -36.11 3.92 -5.74
CA SER A 56 -35.45 2.94 -6.59
C SER A 56 -34.06 2.63 -6.02
N VAL A 57 -33.69 1.36 -6.10
CA VAL A 57 -32.39 0.85 -5.69
C VAL A 57 -31.70 0.33 -6.93
N GLN A 58 -30.51 0.83 -7.23
CA GLN A 58 -29.72 0.40 -8.37
C GLN A 58 -28.32 0.03 -7.90
N HIS A 59 -27.79 -1.07 -8.40
CA HIS A 59 -26.36 -1.36 -8.22
C HIS A 59 -25.54 -0.46 -9.13
N VAL A 60 -24.41 0.02 -8.61
CA VAL A 60 -23.37 0.60 -9.47
C VAL A 60 -22.96 -0.48 -10.47
N SER A 61 -23.00 -0.11 -11.75
CA SER A 61 -22.68 -1.06 -12.81
C SER A 61 -21.22 -1.50 -12.70
N TRP A 62 -20.94 -2.76 -13.04
CA TRP A 62 -19.64 -3.39 -12.88
C TRP A 62 -18.56 -2.78 -13.79
N ASP A 63 -18.96 -2.06 -14.84
CA ASP A 63 -18.10 -1.30 -15.75
C ASP A 63 -17.82 0.12 -15.25
N CYS A 64 -18.30 0.49 -14.06
CA CYS A 64 -18.01 1.79 -13.46
C CYS A 64 -16.60 1.75 -12.86
N GLU A 65 -15.63 2.06 -13.71
CA GLU A 65 -14.23 2.22 -13.37
C GLU A 65 -13.72 3.60 -13.78
N ASP A 66 -12.73 4.10 -13.05
CA ASP A 66 -12.05 5.32 -13.41
C ASP A 66 -10.54 5.14 -13.27
N ARG A 67 -9.79 5.78 -14.16
CA ARG A 67 -8.33 5.74 -14.17
C ARG A 67 -7.77 7.10 -13.78
N TYR A 68 -6.88 7.09 -12.80
CA TYR A 68 -6.19 8.28 -12.34
C TYR A 68 -4.67 8.06 -12.31
N ASP A 69 -3.95 8.88 -13.06
CA ASP A 69 -2.50 8.86 -13.06
C ASP A 69 -1.98 9.72 -11.89
N MET A 70 -1.76 9.08 -10.73
CA MET A 70 -1.30 9.76 -9.51
C MET A 70 0.18 10.13 -9.61
N PRO A 71 0.58 11.40 -9.39
CA PRO A 71 2.00 11.75 -9.37
C PRO A 71 2.78 10.95 -8.33
N VAL A 72 3.95 10.42 -8.71
CA VAL A 72 4.82 9.65 -7.80
C VAL A 72 5.20 10.45 -6.54
N ALA A 73 5.28 11.79 -6.64
CA ALA A 73 5.54 12.67 -5.49
C ALA A 73 4.49 12.52 -4.37
N VAL A 74 3.20 12.43 -4.72
CA VAL A 74 2.09 12.27 -3.76
C VAL A 74 2.24 10.96 -2.99
N TRP A 75 2.60 9.88 -3.68
CA TRP A 75 2.88 8.59 -3.04
C TRP A 75 4.08 8.67 -2.08
N ARG A 76 5.18 9.33 -2.49
CA ARG A 76 6.37 9.49 -1.65
C ARG A 76 6.07 10.29 -0.40
N GLU A 77 5.34 11.40 -0.54
CA GLU A 77 4.90 12.21 0.60
C GLU A 77 4.02 11.39 1.56
N LEU A 78 3.07 10.61 1.03
CA LEU A 78 2.21 9.75 1.81
C LEU A 78 3.00 8.67 2.58
N MET A 79 4.00 8.06 1.93
CA MET A 79 4.89 7.08 2.56
C MET A 79 5.75 7.70 3.65
N VAL A 80 6.32 8.88 3.44
CA VAL A 80 7.09 9.60 4.47
C VAL A 80 6.22 9.98 5.67
N GLN A 81 4.96 10.38 5.43
CA GLN A 81 4.02 10.73 6.49
C GLN A 81 3.61 9.51 7.33
N HIS A 82 3.42 8.34 6.71
CA HIS A 82 3.00 7.13 7.43
C HIS A 82 4.18 6.34 8.02
N TYR A 83 5.36 6.40 7.39
CA TYR A 83 6.55 5.62 7.73
C TYR A 83 7.81 6.50 7.71
N PRO A 84 7.96 7.45 8.65
CA PRO A 84 9.13 8.32 8.68
C PRO A 84 10.40 7.50 8.97
N ASN A 85 11.45 7.73 8.17
CA ASN A 85 12.80 7.14 8.32
C ASN A 85 12.91 5.61 8.19
N THR A 86 11.91 4.93 7.64
CA THR A 86 11.99 3.47 7.40
C THR A 86 11.88 3.14 5.90
N GLY A 87 12.59 2.10 5.49
CA GLY A 87 12.55 1.55 4.13
C GLY A 87 11.77 0.23 4.09
N TRP A 88 11.25 -0.14 2.91
CA TRP A 88 10.56 -1.42 2.73
C TRP A 88 11.48 -2.49 2.16
N LEU A 89 11.54 -3.65 2.83
CA LEU A 89 12.27 -4.83 2.36
C LEU A 89 11.31 -6.03 2.30
N ARG A 90 10.99 -6.50 1.09
CA ARG A 90 10.20 -7.72 0.91
C ARG A 90 11.05 -8.95 1.11
N LEU A 91 10.63 -9.80 2.03
CA LEU A 91 11.24 -11.09 2.31
C LEU A 91 10.17 -12.18 2.15
N SER A 92 10.57 -13.41 1.83
CA SER A 92 9.63 -14.55 1.87
C SER A 92 9.24 -14.84 3.32
N HIS A 93 8.12 -15.53 3.51
CA HIS A 93 7.68 -15.96 4.86
C HIS A 93 8.76 -16.80 5.56
N ASP A 94 9.46 -17.65 4.81
CA ASP A 94 10.56 -18.46 5.32
C ASP A 94 11.75 -17.60 5.77
N THR A 95 12.09 -16.56 5.01
CA THR A 95 13.15 -15.62 5.38
C THR A 95 12.77 -14.78 6.60
N ILE A 96 11.50 -14.37 6.72
CA ILE A 96 11.00 -13.66 7.91
C ILE A 96 11.08 -14.57 9.14
N SER A 97 10.65 -15.83 9.00
CA SER A 97 10.74 -16.84 10.06
C SER A 97 12.19 -17.08 10.49
N ALA A 98 13.11 -17.22 9.53
CA ALA A 98 14.54 -17.36 9.80
C ALA A 98 15.13 -16.12 10.50
N LEU A 99 14.72 -14.91 10.09
CA LEU A 99 15.17 -13.66 10.70
C LEU A 99 14.62 -13.50 12.13
N ALA A 100 13.37 -13.91 12.37
CA ALA A 100 12.77 -13.95 13.70
C ALA A 100 13.47 -14.97 14.61
N HIS A 101 13.85 -16.12 14.08
CA HIS A 101 14.64 -17.11 14.80
C HIS A 101 16.05 -16.57 15.14
N TYR A 102 16.73 -15.96 14.16
CA TYR A 102 18.04 -15.32 14.35
C TYR A 102 17.98 -14.22 15.42
N LYS A 103 16.94 -13.37 15.38
CA LYS A 103 16.66 -12.33 16.37
C LYS A 103 16.51 -12.92 17.77
N SER A 104 15.67 -13.96 17.92
CA SER A 104 15.41 -14.63 19.19
C SER A 104 16.66 -15.29 19.78
N ALA A 105 17.41 -16.02 18.95
CA ALA A 105 18.62 -16.71 19.37
C ALA A 105 19.74 -15.76 19.88
N ARG A 106 19.72 -14.50 19.46
CA ARG A 106 20.70 -13.47 19.85
C ARG A 106 20.14 -12.40 20.79
N GLY A 107 18.89 -12.53 21.23
CA GLY A 107 18.26 -11.56 22.14
C GLY A 107 18.11 -10.15 21.56
N LEU A 108 17.96 -10.02 20.24
CA LEU A 108 17.86 -8.71 19.57
C LEU A 108 16.47 -8.09 19.73
N LEU A 109 16.41 -6.75 19.76
CA LEU A 109 15.19 -6.00 20.10
C LEU A 109 14.19 -5.91 18.93
N ASP A 110 14.68 -5.79 17.70
CA ASP A 110 13.87 -5.71 16.48
C ASP A 110 14.55 -6.43 15.29
N LEU A 111 13.85 -6.48 14.16
CA LEU A 111 14.36 -7.11 12.93
C LEU A 111 15.40 -6.23 12.22
N ASP A 112 15.42 -4.92 12.48
CA ASP A 112 16.38 -3.98 11.90
C ASP A 112 17.78 -4.20 12.48
N HIS A 113 17.86 -4.40 13.81
CA HIS A 113 19.06 -4.85 14.49
C HIS A 113 19.49 -6.25 14.02
N ALA A 114 18.56 -7.16 13.74
CA ALA A 114 18.88 -8.47 13.18
C ALA A 114 19.51 -8.37 11.79
N LEU A 115 18.99 -7.50 10.93
CA LEU A 115 19.54 -7.22 9.60
C LEU A 115 20.91 -6.56 9.69
N THR A 116 21.08 -5.56 10.55
CA THR A 116 22.36 -4.86 10.74
C THR A 116 23.44 -5.79 11.28
N ALA A 117 23.10 -6.67 12.22
CA ALA A 117 24.01 -7.69 12.72
C ALA A 117 24.42 -8.69 11.63
N LEU A 118 23.47 -9.16 10.81
CA LEU A 118 23.76 -10.03 9.67
C LEU A 118 24.69 -9.38 8.64
N LEU A 119 24.47 -8.09 8.33
CA LEU A 119 25.31 -7.34 7.40
C LEU A 119 26.73 -7.16 7.95
N ALA A 120 26.86 -6.83 9.24
CA ALA A 120 28.16 -6.70 9.89
C ALA A 120 28.94 -8.03 9.91
N ASP A 121 28.27 -9.14 10.26
CA ASP A 121 28.85 -10.49 10.24
C ASP A 121 29.33 -10.88 8.82
N ALA A 122 28.53 -10.55 7.79
CA ALA A 122 28.87 -10.83 6.40
C ALA A 122 30.11 -10.02 5.94
N SER A 123 30.15 -8.72 6.25
CA SER A 123 31.29 -7.86 5.91
C SER A 123 32.59 -8.28 6.60
N GLN A 124 32.53 -8.79 7.84
CA GLN A 124 33.71 -9.30 8.53
C GLN A 124 34.25 -10.59 7.91
N ARG A 125 33.37 -11.46 7.39
CA ARG A 125 33.77 -12.69 6.69
C ARG A 125 34.41 -12.42 5.34
N GLU A 126 33.94 -11.42 4.59
CA GLU A 126 34.58 -11.02 3.34
C GLU A 126 35.96 -10.37 3.55
N ALA A 127 36.18 -9.75 4.72
CA ALA A 127 37.46 -9.10 5.07
C ALA A 127 38.51 -10.07 5.64
N SER A 128 38.14 -11.32 5.94
CA SER A 128 39.06 -12.33 6.48
C SER A 128 39.32 -13.39 5.39
N PRO A 129 40.49 -13.35 4.70
CA PRO A 129 40.83 -14.29 3.63
C PRO A 129 41.07 -15.72 4.14
#